data_AF-A0A286IMY7-F1
#
_entry.id   AF-A0A286IMY7-F1
#
_cell.length_a   1.000
_cell.length_b   1.000
_cell.length_c   1.000
_cell.angle_alpha   90.00
_cell.angle_beta   90.00
_cell.angle_gamma   90.00
#
_symmetry.space_group_name_H-M   'P 1'
#
loop_
_entity.id
_entity.type
_entity.pdbx_description
1 polymer ?
#
loop_
_entity_poly.entity_id
_entity_poly.type
_entity_poly.pdbx_seq_one_letter_code
_entity_poly.pdbx_strand_id
1 'polypeptide(L)'
;MKRIKLLFGALFLSTFIAYGQSVTITPNETTAEGIDAEVEIKKLKTNSFVGAQLTGFRSRELSGNDAAVTNGQDLLTIASKGFTGLSGFQTGGQMTFEAAENWTGSAIGTDFRLRLGRVSGGLLDTEVLTIKSSGDVGLGSLNPGAKLDIPNGSTNDDYASLRLLHTSSGFNRIAFESLGKTGNFVIASKIETNASDSRLHLYSKDAPVGNIISLTGDGKIIHEGYTRLGSSASDAPLIKMKKITGTTASTEGASVNIPHGILGTHKILAVDIHVNYSTTAYVSKSHLYHNNYQFDYIHDNSNIRVYNVAGNSANILSKPVTILITYEE
;
A
#
# COMPACT_ATOMS: atom_id res chain seq x y z
N MET A 1 -91.75 25.00 16.05
CA MET A 1 -90.43 24.72 16.67
C MET A 1 -89.91 23.42 16.09
N LYS A 2 -89.02 23.47 15.10
CA LYS A 2 -87.55 23.44 15.21
C LYS A 2 -86.98 22.06 15.61
N ARG A 3 -86.41 21.40 14.59
CA ARG A 3 -85.18 20.58 14.55
C ARG A 3 -85.26 19.16 15.14
N ILE A 4 -85.09 18.16 14.27
CA ILE A 4 -84.03 17.14 14.32
C ILE A 4 -83.83 16.65 12.87
N LYS A 5 -83.02 17.40 12.13
CA LYS A 5 -82.30 16.94 10.94
C LYS A 5 -80.84 17.00 11.35
N LEU A 6 -80.24 15.86 11.73
CA LEU A 6 -78.79 15.63 11.63
C LEU A 6 -78.44 14.17 11.96
N LEU A 7 -79.15 13.23 11.36
CA LEU A 7 -78.80 11.81 11.42
C LEU A 7 -78.31 11.39 10.03
N PHE A 8 -77.10 11.82 9.64
CA PHE A 8 -76.35 11.28 8.48
C PHE A 8 -74.95 11.93 8.33
N GLY A 9 -74.65 13.03 9.04
CA GLY A 9 -73.36 13.72 8.98
C GLY A 9 -72.29 13.24 9.96
N ALA A 10 -72.57 12.25 10.80
CA ALA A 10 -71.64 11.78 11.84
C ALA A 10 -71.07 10.36 11.60
N LEU A 11 -71.40 9.72 10.47
CA LEU A 11 -70.93 8.36 10.14
C LEU A 11 -69.83 8.34 9.07
N PHE A 12 -69.26 9.50 8.73
CA PHE A 12 -68.13 9.63 7.81
C PHE A 12 -66.97 10.44 8.41
N LEU A 13 -66.85 10.43 9.73
CA LEU A 13 -65.71 10.99 10.45
C LEU A 13 -65.18 10.02 11.52
N SER A 14 -65.23 8.73 11.21
CA SER A 14 -64.54 7.71 11.99
C SER A 14 -63.95 6.71 11.02
N THR A 15 -62.63 6.70 10.91
CA THR A 15 -61.75 5.75 10.18
C THR A 15 -61.01 6.31 8.95
N PHE A 16 -60.49 7.53 9.04
CA PHE A 16 -59.05 7.62 8.80
C PHE A 16 -58.36 7.37 10.13
N ILE A 17 -58.22 6.09 10.50
CA ILE A 17 -57.11 5.68 11.34
C ILE A 17 -55.91 5.92 10.45
N ALA A 18 -55.39 7.14 10.50
CA ALA A 18 -54.07 7.41 10.00
C ALA A 18 -53.18 6.42 10.76
N TYR A 19 -52.66 5.42 10.06
CA TYR A 19 -51.50 4.65 10.47
C TYR A 19 -50.24 5.54 10.53
N GLY A 20 -50.39 6.83 10.81
CA GLY A 20 -49.32 7.67 11.30
C GLY A 20 -49.07 7.27 12.74
N GLN A 21 -48.26 6.24 12.94
CA GLN A 21 -47.62 6.02 14.22
C GLN A 21 -46.79 7.27 14.51
N SER A 22 -47.30 8.18 15.35
CA SER A 22 -46.50 9.28 15.87
C SER A 22 -45.57 8.70 16.92
N VAL A 23 -44.26 8.78 16.68
CA VAL A 23 -43.26 8.51 17.70
C VAL A 23 -43.21 9.74 18.60
N THR A 24 -43.71 9.60 19.83
CA THR A 24 -43.53 10.62 20.87
C THR A 24 -42.16 10.41 21.49
N ILE A 25 -41.27 11.40 21.34
CA ILE A 25 -40.00 11.46 22.07
C ILE A 25 -40.31 12.16 23.39
N THR A 26 -40.26 11.41 24.48
CA THR A 26 -40.39 11.96 25.84
C THR A 26 -39.02 11.83 26.50
N PRO A 27 -38.28 12.93 26.75
CA PRO A 27 -37.14 12.88 27.65
C PRO A 27 -37.60 12.26 28.97
N ASN A 28 -36.86 11.28 29.49
CA ASN A 28 -37.23 10.58 30.72
C ASN A 28 -37.00 11.51 31.93
N GLU A 29 -37.88 12.48 32.15
CA GLU A 29 -37.96 13.11 33.45
C GLU A 29 -38.75 12.17 34.36
N THR A 30 -38.05 11.54 35.29
CA THR A 30 -38.53 10.75 36.44
C THR A 30 -38.79 9.25 36.19
N THR A 31 -37.81 8.41 36.58
CA THR A 31 -37.82 7.69 37.87
C THR A 31 -36.46 7.04 38.16
N ALA A 32 -35.87 7.39 39.31
CA ALA A 32 -34.89 6.63 40.10
C ALA A 32 -33.65 6.01 39.42
N GLU A 33 -32.49 6.62 39.71
CA GLU A 33 -31.13 6.05 39.77
C GLU A 33 -30.73 5.05 38.66
N GLY A 34 -30.27 5.57 37.54
CA GLY A 34 -29.63 4.78 36.50
C GLY A 34 -28.98 5.65 35.43
N ILE A 35 -27.96 5.11 34.75
CA ILE A 35 -27.31 5.71 33.56
C ILE A 35 -28.30 5.59 32.38
N ASP A 36 -29.43 6.29 32.46
CA ASP A 36 -30.51 6.17 31.50
C ASP A 36 -30.31 7.15 30.36
N ALA A 37 -30.59 6.70 29.14
CA ALA A 37 -30.48 7.52 27.95
C ALA A 37 -31.58 8.59 27.93
N GLU A 38 -31.21 9.84 27.65
CA GLU A 38 -32.16 10.96 27.61
C GLU A 38 -33.07 10.88 26.38
N VAL A 39 -32.55 10.39 25.27
CA VAL A 39 -33.32 10.08 24.07
C VAL A 39 -33.12 8.62 23.71
N GLU A 40 -34.21 7.86 23.74
CA GLU A 40 -34.20 6.46 23.32
C GLU A 40 -35.39 6.16 22.40
N ILE A 41 -35.09 5.89 21.12
CA ILE A 41 -36.09 5.42 20.15
C ILE A 41 -35.80 3.94 19.87
N LYS A 42 -36.65 3.06 20.40
CA LYS A 42 -36.52 1.60 20.28
C LYS A 42 -37.88 0.91 20.17
N LYS A 43 -37.90 -0.29 19.58
CA LYS A 43 -39.06 -1.20 19.63
C LYS A 43 -38.88 -2.23 20.74
N LEU A 44 -39.71 -2.15 21.78
CA LEU A 44 -39.75 -3.11 22.87
C LEU A 44 -40.64 -4.31 22.51
N LYS A 45 -40.19 -5.52 22.81
CA LYS A 45 -41.05 -6.71 22.90
C LYS A 45 -40.61 -7.48 24.15
N THR A 46 -41.50 -7.62 25.13
CA THR A 46 -41.32 -8.45 26.35
C THR A 46 -39.96 -8.23 27.05
N ASN A 47 -39.79 -7.10 27.75
CA ASN A 47 -38.63 -6.76 28.61
C ASN A 47 -37.24 -6.96 27.98
N SER A 48 -37.17 -7.07 26.66
CA SER A 48 -35.96 -7.30 25.89
C SER A 48 -35.91 -6.31 24.73
N PHE A 49 -34.70 -5.99 24.27
CA PHE A 49 -34.46 -5.01 23.21
C PHE A 49 -34.46 -5.72 21.86
N VAL A 50 -35.48 -5.47 21.04
CA VAL A 50 -35.84 -6.35 19.91
C VAL A 50 -35.85 -5.60 18.56
N GLY A 51 -35.15 -4.46 18.43
CA GLY A 51 -35.14 -3.69 17.19
C GLY A 51 -33.98 -2.69 17.07
N ALA A 52 -33.95 -1.96 15.95
CA ALA A 52 -33.02 -0.85 15.74
C ALA A 52 -33.16 0.19 16.86
N GLN A 53 -32.04 0.82 17.21
CA GLN A 53 -31.95 1.71 18.35
C GLN A 53 -31.26 3.03 17.97
N LEU A 54 -31.80 4.12 18.51
CA LEU A 54 -31.16 5.43 18.62
C LEU A 54 -31.12 5.78 20.11
N THR A 55 -29.93 5.99 20.64
CA THR A 55 -29.72 6.26 22.07
C THR A 55 -28.77 7.44 22.21
N GLY A 56 -29.14 8.48 22.95
CA GLY A 56 -28.31 9.66 23.20
C GLY A 56 -28.26 10.07 24.67
N PHE A 57 -27.12 10.63 25.10
CA PHE A 57 -26.86 11.12 26.45
C PHE A 57 -26.30 12.55 26.40
N ARG A 58 -26.82 13.47 27.23
CA ARG A 58 -26.25 14.82 27.41
C ARG A 58 -25.23 14.93 28.55
N SER A 59 -25.43 14.17 29.62
CA SER A 59 -24.71 14.26 30.90
C SER A 59 -24.84 12.94 31.66
N ARG A 60 -24.07 12.77 32.74
CA ARG A 60 -24.27 11.69 33.71
C ARG A 60 -25.14 12.23 34.85
N GLU A 61 -26.37 11.75 34.98
CA GLU A 61 -27.21 12.13 36.11
C GLU A 61 -26.85 11.31 37.35
N LEU A 62 -26.18 11.94 38.31
CA LEU A 62 -26.09 11.43 39.68
C LEU A 62 -26.93 12.37 40.55
N SER A 63 -28.12 11.90 40.94
CA SER A 63 -29.02 12.49 41.95
C SER A 63 -28.94 14.02 42.11
N GLY A 64 -29.45 14.76 41.12
CA GLY A 64 -29.67 16.20 41.23
C GLY A 64 -28.50 17.11 40.85
N ASN A 65 -27.38 16.57 40.34
CA ASN A 65 -26.32 17.33 39.69
C ASN A 65 -25.99 16.73 38.32
N ASP A 66 -26.02 17.56 37.27
CA ASP A 66 -25.47 17.22 35.96
C ASP A 66 -23.97 16.98 36.11
N ALA A 67 -23.53 15.72 36.17
CA ALA A 67 -22.12 15.39 36.13
C ALA A 67 -21.66 15.40 34.67
N ALA A 68 -20.47 15.96 34.44
CA ALA A 68 -19.87 16.03 33.12
C ALA A 68 -19.65 14.63 32.52
N VAL A 69 -19.73 14.54 31.19
CA VAL A 69 -19.41 13.34 30.44
C VAL A 69 -17.98 12.91 30.74
N THR A 70 -17.76 11.61 30.92
CA THR A 70 -16.43 11.05 31.19
C THR A 70 -15.81 10.40 29.95
N ASN A 71 -14.48 10.30 29.91
CA ASN A 71 -13.75 9.57 28.87
C ASN A 71 -14.31 8.15 28.67
N GLY A 72 -14.48 7.73 27.41
CA GLY A 72 -15.02 6.44 27.01
C GLY A 72 -16.54 6.32 27.10
N GLN A 73 -17.26 7.41 27.43
CA GLN A 73 -18.71 7.39 27.47
C GLN A 73 -19.29 7.58 26.05
N ASP A 74 -20.15 6.64 25.65
CA ASP A 74 -20.93 6.78 24.42
C ASP A 74 -21.95 7.92 24.58
N LEU A 75 -21.86 8.92 23.70
CA LEU A 75 -22.72 10.09 23.65
C LEU A 75 -23.95 9.85 22.80
N LEU A 76 -23.75 9.17 21.67
CA LEU A 76 -24.79 8.83 20.71
C LEU A 76 -24.46 7.48 20.10
N THR A 77 -25.41 6.56 20.12
CA THR A 77 -25.34 5.28 19.44
C THR A 77 -26.52 5.12 18.49
N ILE A 78 -26.21 4.75 17.25
CA ILE A 78 -27.17 4.28 16.26
C ILE A 78 -26.80 2.83 15.94
N ALA A 79 -27.68 1.88 16.20
CA ALA A 79 -27.40 0.48 15.88
C ALA A 79 -28.55 -0.19 15.13
N SER A 80 -28.17 -1.00 14.14
CA SER A 80 -29.06 -1.91 13.45
C SER A 80 -29.16 -3.21 14.23
N LYS A 81 -30.36 -3.73 14.44
CA LYS A 81 -30.57 -5.07 15.02
C LYS A 81 -31.46 -5.91 14.13
N GLY A 82 -31.11 -7.18 13.96
CA GLY A 82 -31.86 -8.15 13.17
C GLY A 82 -32.03 -9.49 13.88
N PHE A 83 -33.17 -10.15 13.70
CA PHE A 83 -33.43 -11.48 14.25
C PHE A 83 -32.68 -12.55 13.45
N THR A 84 -31.89 -13.39 14.13
CA THR A 84 -31.04 -14.41 13.48
C THR A 84 -31.65 -15.81 13.46
N GLY A 85 -32.91 -15.97 13.89
CA GLY A 85 -33.62 -17.26 13.89
C GLY A 85 -33.38 -18.13 15.13
N LEU A 86 -32.14 -18.17 15.67
CA LEU A 86 -31.78 -19.07 16.78
C LEU A 86 -31.31 -18.34 18.05
N SER A 87 -30.65 -17.19 17.94
CA SER A 87 -30.02 -16.47 19.08
C SER A 87 -30.64 -15.11 19.38
N GLY A 88 -31.88 -14.87 18.92
CA GLY A 88 -32.57 -13.60 19.13
C GLY A 88 -32.14 -12.50 18.16
N PHE A 89 -32.31 -11.25 18.58
CA PHE A 89 -31.88 -10.09 17.80
C PHE A 89 -30.41 -9.81 18.06
N GLN A 90 -29.64 -9.63 17.00
CA GLN A 90 -28.21 -9.35 17.04
C GLN A 90 -27.94 -7.98 16.40
N THR A 91 -26.92 -7.28 16.88
CA THR A 91 -26.46 -6.03 16.25
C THR A 91 -25.77 -6.39 14.93
N GLY A 92 -26.23 -5.79 13.83
CA GLY A 92 -25.64 -5.97 12.49
C GLY A 92 -24.59 -4.92 12.14
N GLY A 93 -24.60 -3.80 12.87
CA GLY A 93 -23.68 -2.69 12.70
C GLY A 93 -24.08 -1.53 13.61
N GLN A 94 -23.09 -0.75 14.04
CA GLN A 94 -23.22 0.32 15.01
C GLN A 94 -22.38 1.53 14.59
N MET A 95 -22.96 2.71 14.74
CA MET A 95 -22.27 3.99 14.69
C MET A 95 -22.31 4.61 16.09
N THR A 96 -21.18 5.12 16.55
CA THR A 96 -21.03 5.66 17.90
C THR A 96 -20.21 6.94 17.92
N PHE A 97 -20.68 7.93 18.67
CA PHE A 97 -19.88 9.07 19.13
C PHE A 97 -19.50 8.80 20.58
N GLU A 98 -18.20 8.80 20.89
CA GLU A 98 -17.67 8.51 22.22
C GLU A 98 -16.86 9.71 22.72
N ALA A 99 -17.00 10.09 23.98
CA ALA A 99 -16.16 11.11 24.59
C ALA A 99 -14.71 10.61 24.67
N ALA A 100 -13.79 11.35 24.03
CA ALA A 100 -12.36 11.01 23.97
C ALA A 100 -11.60 11.42 25.24
N GLU A 101 -12.23 12.21 26.10
CA GLU A 101 -11.69 12.77 27.32
C GLU A 101 -12.84 13.10 28.29
N ASN A 102 -12.50 13.42 29.55
CA ASN A 102 -13.50 13.97 30.48
C ASN A 102 -13.89 15.38 30.02
N TRP A 103 -15.18 15.61 29.81
CA TRP A 103 -15.64 16.89 29.32
C TRP A 103 -15.55 17.97 30.40
N THR A 104 -15.10 19.15 29.99
CA THR A 104 -15.04 20.38 30.80
C THR A 104 -15.44 21.58 29.94
N GLY A 105 -15.36 22.80 30.46
CA GLY A 105 -15.65 24.00 29.67
C GLY A 105 -14.75 24.21 28.44
N SER A 106 -13.59 23.53 28.37
CA SER A 106 -12.64 23.64 27.24
C SER A 106 -12.22 22.29 26.64
N ALA A 107 -12.69 21.18 27.21
CA ALA A 107 -12.37 19.83 26.78
C ALA A 107 -13.67 19.15 26.35
N ILE A 108 -13.83 18.89 25.06
CA ILE A 108 -15.04 18.30 24.46
C ILE A 108 -14.68 17.29 23.36
N GLY A 109 -13.46 16.75 23.41
CA GLY A 109 -12.96 15.75 22.48
C GLY A 109 -13.98 14.63 22.32
N THR A 110 -14.32 14.35 21.06
CA THR A 110 -15.27 13.31 20.68
C THR A 110 -14.67 12.49 19.55
N ASP A 111 -14.67 11.19 19.71
CA ASP A 111 -14.30 10.24 18.68
C ASP A 111 -15.54 9.74 17.95
N PHE A 112 -15.39 9.44 16.67
CA PHE A 112 -16.41 8.79 15.84
C PHE A 112 -15.98 7.38 15.49
N ARG A 113 -16.92 6.44 15.60
CA ARG A 113 -16.69 5.00 15.45
C ARG A 113 -17.76 4.35 14.59
N LEU A 114 -17.34 3.50 13.66
CA LEU A 114 -18.21 2.65 12.85
C LEU A 114 -17.78 1.19 13.00
N ARG A 115 -18.72 0.36 13.45
CA ARG A 115 -18.59 -1.09 13.58
C ARG A 115 -19.56 -1.76 12.63
N LEU A 116 -19.08 -2.75 11.89
CA LEU A 116 -19.91 -3.54 10.98
C LEU A 116 -19.87 -5.01 11.37
N GLY A 117 -21.03 -5.67 11.32
CA GLY A 117 -21.13 -7.11 11.43
C GLY A 117 -20.53 -7.78 10.20
N ARG A 118 -19.80 -8.87 10.41
CA ARG A 118 -19.09 -9.60 9.35
C ARG A 118 -20.06 -10.51 8.59
N VAL A 119 -19.85 -10.68 7.28
CA VAL A 119 -20.77 -11.42 6.38
C VAL A 119 -20.69 -12.96 6.52
N SER A 120 -19.83 -13.52 7.39
CA SER A 120 -19.82 -14.99 7.61
C SER A 120 -19.22 -15.43 8.95
N GLY A 121 -20.01 -16.18 9.74
CA GLY A 121 -19.53 -17.19 10.69
C GLY A 121 -18.84 -16.76 11.99
N GLY A 122 -18.60 -15.48 12.22
CA GLY A 122 -18.03 -14.98 13.48
C GLY A 122 -18.97 -13.99 14.16
N LEU A 123 -19.29 -14.24 15.43
CA LEU A 123 -19.71 -13.16 16.33
C LEU A 123 -18.45 -12.34 16.59
N LEU A 124 -18.46 -11.05 16.25
CA LEU A 124 -17.74 -9.94 16.90
C LEU A 124 -17.75 -8.74 15.95
N ASP A 125 -18.35 -7.64 16.41
CA ASP A 125 -18.33 -6.31 15.81
C ASP A 125 -16.88 -5.91 15.49
N THR A 126 -16.53 -5.87 14.20
CA THR A 126 -15.21 -5.36 13.79
C THR A 126 -15.34 -3.86 13.58
N GLU A 127 -14.53 -3.10 14.30
CA GLU A 127 -14.36 -1.67 14.04
C GLU A 127 -13.74 -1.50 12.65
N VAL A 128 -14.45 -0.82 11.74
CA VAL A 128 -13.99 -0.63 10.36
C VAL A 128 -13.48 0.78 10.10
N LEU A 129 -13.97 1.76 10.86
CA LEU A 129 -13.56 3.16 10.76
C LEU A 129 -13.59 3.79 12.14
N THR A 130 -12.49 4.43 12.50
CA THR A 130 -12.37 5.30 13.67
C THR A 130 -11.85 6.65 13.21
N ILE A 131 -12.47 7.73 13.68
CA ILE A 131 -11.95 9.09 13.53
C ILE A 131 -11.78 9.63 14.94
N LYS A 132 -10.53 9.87 15.33
CA LYS A 132 -10.21 10.43 16.65
C LYS A 132 -10.47 11.94 16.65
N SER A 133 -10.75 12.49 17.82
CA SER A 133 -10.81 13.93 18.08
C SER A 133 -9.53 14.69 17.68
N SER A 134 -8.38 13.99 17.59
CA SER A 134 -7.12 14.50 17.03
C SER A 134 -7.09 14.64 15.50
N GLY A 135 -8.13 14.18 14.81
CA GLY A 135 -8.24 14.13 13.35
C GLY A 135 -7.55 12.93 12.70
N ASP A 136 -7.08 11.96 13.48
CA ASP A 136 -6.48 10.72 12.96
C ASP A 136 -7.58 9.72 12.55
N VAL A 137 -7.43 9.12 11.37
CA VAL A 137 -8.41 8.19 10.78
C VAL A 137 -7.83 6.79 10.73
N GLY A 138 -8.44 5.84 11.43
CA GLY A 138 -8.11 4.41 11.37
C GLY A 138 -9.10 3.64 10.52
N LEU A 139 -8.63 2.85 9.56
CA LEU A 139 -9.44 1.88 8.82
C LEU A 139 -9.11 0.48 9.34
N GLY A 140 -9.89 -0.02 10.30
CA GLY A 140 -9.59 -1.26 11.03
C GLY A 140 -8.66 -1.10 12.23
N SER A 141 -8.37 0.14 12.65
CA SER A 141 -7.57 0.46 13.85
C SER A 141 -8.38 1.29 14.84
N LEU A 142 -8.39 0.89 16.12
CA LEU A 142 -8.96 1.69 17.22
C LEU A 142 -8.01 2.81 17.69
N ASN A 143 -6.72 2.65 17.42
CA ASN A 143 -5.66 3.54 17.87
C ASN A 143 -4.78 3.88 16.66
N PRO A 144 -5.28 4.70 15.72
CA PRO A 144 -4.51 5.05 14.54
C PRO A 144 -3.16 5.67 14.92
N GLY A 145 -2.06 5.10 14.43
CA GLY A 145 -0.70 5.59 14.69
C GLY A 145 -0.28 6.77 13.80
N ALA A 146 -1.12 7.15 12.84
CA ALA A 146 -0.89 8.23 11.88
C ALA A 146 -2.21 8.87 11.45
N LYS A 147 -2.14 9.98 10.70
CA LYS A 147 -3.32 10.72 10.21
C LYS A 147 -4.28 9.85 9.40
N LEU A 148 -3.75 8.89 8.65
CA LEU A 148 -4.50 7.80 8.05
C LEU A 148 -3.74 6.51 8.35
N ASP A 149 -4.33 5.62 9.14
CA ASP A 149 -3.78 4.32 9.51
C ASP A 149 -4.65 3.20 8.93
N ILE A 150 -4.02 2.31 8.15
CA ILE A 150 -4.66 1.16 7.53
C ILE A 150 -3.83 -0.06 7.93
N PRO A 151 -4.02 -0.62 9.14
CA PRO A 151 -3.25 -1.77 9.59
C PRO A 151 -3.72 -3.04 8.86
N ASN A 152 -2.81 -4.01 8.73
CA ASN A 152 -3.19 -5.38 8.42
C ASN A 152 -3.45 -6.13 9.74
N GLY A 153 -4.69 -6.56 9.98
CA GLY A 153 -5.04 -7.39 11.13
C GLY A 153 -4.81 -8.89 10.93
N SER A 154 -4.39 -9.33 9.73
CA SER A 154 -4.16 -10.73 9.38
C SER A 154 -2.69 -11.12 9.53
N THR A 155 -2.43 -12.31 10.09
CA THR A 155 -1.09 -12.93 10.09
C THR A 155 -0.75 -13.60 8.76
N ASN A 156 -1.73 -13.70 7.85
CA ASN A 156 -1.50 -14.20 6.50
C ASN A 156 -1.10 -13.03 5.59
N ASP A 157 -0.39 -13.31 4.49
CA ASP A 157 0.23 -12.37 3.53
C ASP A 157 -0.73 -11.36 2.83
N ASP A 158 -1.92 -11.11 3.38
CA ASP A 158 -2.87 -10.11 2.92
C ASP A 158 -2.42 -8.72 3.38
N TYR A 159 -1.58 -8.05 2.57
CA TYR A 159 -1.11 -6.71 2.89
C TYR A 159 -2.27 -5.70 2.98
N ALA A 160 -2.24 -4.84 4.01
CA ALA A 160 -3.05 -3.63 4.02
C ALA A 160 -2.70 -2.82 2.76
N SER A 161 -3.72 -2.53 1.95
CA SER A 161 -3.52 -1.88 0.67
C SER A 161 -4.42 -0.68 0.50
N LEU A 162 -3.82 0.45 0.11
CA LEU A 162 -4.55 1.55 -0.48
C LEU A 162 -4.71 1.25 -1.98
N ARG A 163 -5.90 0.78 -2.37
CA ARG A 163 -6.22 0.58 -3.79
C ARG A 163 -6.85 1.84 -4.36
N LEU A 164 -6.15 2.49 -5.28
CA LEU A 164 -6.71 3.55 -6.13
C LEU A 164 -7.07 2.94 -7.49
N LEU A 165 -8.37 2.86 -7.80
CA LEU A 165 -8.88 2.35 -9.08
C LEU A 165 -9.51 3.50 -9.86
N HIS A 166 -9.10 3.63 -11.12
CA HIS A 166 -9.69 4.59 -12.06
C HIS A 166 -10.05 3.82 -13.33
N THR A 167 -11.28 4.01 -13.80
CA THR A 167 -11.87 3.22 -14.90
C THR A 167 -11.91 3.95 -16.23
N SER A 168 -11.33 5.15 -16.31
CA SER A 168 -11.20 5.94 -17.54
C SER A 168 -9.73 6.26 -17.86
N SER A 169 -9.45 6.94 -18.96
CA SER A 169 -8.10 7.21 -19.50
C SER A 169 -7.20 8.12 -18.64
N GLY A 170 -7.59 8.42 -17.39
CA GLY A 170 -6.79 9.19 -16.44
C GLY A 170 -5.97 8.33 -15.48
N PHE A 171 -5.15 8.99 -14.67
CA PHE A 171 -4.25 8.35 -13.72
C PHE A 171 -4.83 8.38 -12.30
N ASN A 172 -4.67 7.29 -11.56
CA ASN A 172 -4.68 7.36 -10.10
C ASN A 172 -3.40 8.05 -9.65
N ARG A 173 -3.49 8.98 -8.69
CA ARG A 173 -2.34 9.70 -8.16
C ARG A 173 -2.36 9.64 -6.64
N ILE A 174 -1.22 9.31 -6.05
CA ILE A 174 -0.91 9.65 -4.66
C ILE A 174 0.01 10.86 -4.76
N ALA A 175 -0.51 12.05 -4.49
CA ALA A 175 0.25 13.29 -4.49
C ALA A 175 0.70 13.62 -3.07
N PHE A 176 1.99 13.88 -2.88
CA PHE A 176 2.54 14.32 -1.60
C PHE A 176 2.92 15.82 -1.71
N GLU A 177 1.95 16.69 -1.47
CA GLU A 177 2.15 18.15 -1.54
C GLU A 177 2.40 18.72 -0.14
N SER A 178 3.48 19.48 0.03
CA SER A 178 3.73 20.27 1.25
C SER A 178 3.71 21.73 0.86
N LEU A 179 2.70 22.45 1.35
CA LEU A 179 2.61 23.89 1.19
C LEU A 179 3.76 24.54 1.97
N GLY A 180 4.78 25.04 1.27
CA GLY A 180 5.84 25.86 1.85
C GLY A 180 7.26 25.30 1.81
N LYS A 181 7.53 24.16 1.16
CA LYS A 181 8.91 23.70 0.87
C LYS A 181 9.08 23.21 -0.56
N THR A 182 10.18 23.60 -1.20
CA THR A 182 10.50 23.34 -2.62
C THR A 182 11.16 21.98 -2.83
N GLY A 183 10.50 20.90 -2.41
CA GLY A 183 10.93 19.55 -2.76
C GLY A 183 10.22 18.47 -1.95
N ASN A 184 9.34 17.72 -2.59
CA ASN A 184 8.65 16.58 -2.01
C ASN A 184 8.70 15.36 -2.93
N PHE A 185 9.15 14.24 -2.35
CA PHE A 185 9.13 12.89 -2.90
C PHE A 185 9.02 11.94 -1.71
N VAL A 186 8.10 10.98 -1.71
CA VAL A 186 8.00 9.99 -0.62
C VAL A 186 7.76 8.59 -1.17
N ILE A 187 8.63 7.67 -0.72
CA ILE A 187 8.53 6.22 -0.90
C ILE A 187 8.86 5.58 0.46
N ALA A 188 8.03 4.65 0.93
CA ALA A 188 8.19 4.00 2.24
C ALA A 188 8.64 2.54 2.12
N SER A 189 9.48 2.09 3.06
CA SER A 189 9.98 0.71 3.22
C SER A 189 9.80 0.27 4.68
N LYS A 190 9.47 -1.03 4.88
CA LYS A 190 9.43 -1.67 6.20
C LYS A 190 10.85 -2.12 6.58
N ILE A 191 11.29 -1.76 7.78
CA ILE A 191 12.55 -2.26 8.34
C ILE A 191 12.28 -3.69 8.86
N GLU A 192 12.68 -4.69 8.09
CA GLU A 192 12.87 -6.06 8.58
C GLU A 192 14.26 -6.15 9.26
N THR A 193 14.47 -7.10 10.16
CA THR A 193 15.75 -7.24 10.90
C THR A 193 16.95 -7.60 10.01
N ASN A 194 16.71 -7.95 8.74
CA ASN A 194 17.72 -8.17 7.71
C ASN A 194 17.60 -7.11 6.60
N ALA A 195 18.69 -6.38 6.34
CA ALA A 195 18.73 -5.30 5.34
C ALA A 195 18.43 -5.75 3.88
N SER A 196 18.51 -7.05 3.58
CA SER A 196 18.22 -7.64 2.27
C SER A 196 16.74 -7.65 1.87
N ASP A 197 15.84 -7.43 2.84
CA ASP A 197 14.40 -7.68 2.67
C ASP A 197 13.59 -6.39 2.47
N SER A 198 14.22 -5.23 2.68
CA SER A 198 13.65 -3.92 2.33
C SER A 198 13.72 -3.70 0.82
N ARG A 199 12.56 -3.56 0.16
CA ARG A 199 12.50 -3.38 -1.29
C ARG A 199 11.49 -2.31 -1.70
N LEU A 200 11.92 -1.35 -2.53
CA LEU A 200 11.01 -0.60 -3.38
C LEU A 200 10.82 -1.39 -4.66
N HIS A 201 9.62 -1.91 -4.90
CA HIS A 201 9.24 -2.53 -6.17
C HIS A 201 8.37 -1.56 -6.98
N LEU A 202 8.85 -1.17 -8.15
CA LEU A 202 7.99 -0.65 -9.21
C LEU A 202 7.68 -1.83 -10.13
N TYR A 203 6.45 -2.34 -10.10
CA TYR A 203 6.05 -3.51 -10.88
C TYR A 203 4.95 -3.14 -11.90
N SER A 204 4.99 -3.79 -13.06
CA SER A 204 3.85 -3.80 -13.97
C SER A 204 3.12 -5.13 -13.83
N LYS A 205 1.84 -5.09 -13.52
CA LYS A 205 1.00 -6.29 -13.41
C LYS A 205 0.74 -6.95 -14.77
N ASP A 206 0.74 -6.14 -15.83
CA ASP A 206 0.21 -6.53 -17.14
C ASP A 206 1.31 -6.73 -18.19
N ALA A 207 2.58 -6.55 -17.83
CA ALA A 207 3.71 -6.83 -18.72
C ALA A 207 4.45 -8.10 -18.24
N PRO A 208 4.86 -9.02 -19.15
CA PRO A 208 5.53 -10.28 -18.80
C PRO A 208 6.94 -10.12 -18.20
N VAL A 209 7.33 -8.90 -17.82
CA VAL A 209 8.69 -8.47 -17.48
C VAL A 209 8.98 -8.37 -15.97
N GLY A 210 8.05 -8.77 -15.09
CA GLY A 210 8.32 -8.81 -13.65
C GLY A 210 8.58 -7.43 -13.03
N ASN A 211 9.51 -7.33 -12.09
CA ASN A 211 9.86 -6.07 -11.41
C ASN A 211 10.63 -5.15 -12.38
N ILE A 212 10.18 -3.90 -12.56
CA ILE A 212 10.81 -2.93 -13.46
C ILE A 212 12.07 -2.33 -12.81
N ILE A 213 11.98 -1.97 -11.53
CA ILE A 213 13.12 -1.51 -10.72
C ILE A 213 12.97 -2.08 -9.30
N SER A 214 14.05 -2.68 -8.80
CA SER A 214 14.18 -3.09 -7.40
C SER A 214 15.38 -2.38 -6.77
N LEU A 215 15.10 -1.57 -5.75
CA LEU A 215 16.11 -1.00 -4.85
C LEU A 215 16.11 -1.84 -3.58
N THR A 216 17.21 -2.54 -3.30
CA THR A 216 17.37 -3.31 -2.07
C THR A 216 18.09 -2.48 -1.00
N GLY A 217 17.79 -2.75 0.27
CA GLY A 217 18.34 -2.02 1.42
C GLY A 217 19.87 -2.12 1.61
N ASP A 218 20.54 -2.98 0.84
CA ASP A 218 22.00 -3.09 0.75
C ASP A 218 22.64 -2.10 -0.25
N GLY A 219 21.84 -1.22 -0.85
CA GLY A 219 22.30 -0.23 -1.84
C GLY A 219 22.47 -0.79 -3.25
N LYS A 220 22.12 -2.06 -3.49
CA LYS A 220 22.14 -2.65 -4.83
C LYS A 220 20.91 -2.21 -5.63
N ILE A 221 21.17 -1.68 -6.83
CA ILE A 221 20.13 -1.42 -7.83
C ILE A 221 20.12 -2.61 -8.79
N ILE A 222 19.06 -3.41 -8.77
CA ILE A 222 18.87 -4.47 -9.75
C ILE A 222 17.96 -3.95 -10.85
N HIS A 223 18.51 -3.83 -12.06
CA HIS A 223 17.78 -3.52 -13.28
C HIS A 223 17.91 -4.70 -14.23
N GLU A 224 16.88 -5.56 -14.28
CA GLU A 224 16.93 -6.81 -15.08
C GLU A 224 16.75 -6.55 -16.60
N GLY A 225 16.39 -5.32 -16.97
CA GLY A 225 16.28 -4.87 -18.37
C GLY A 225 17.45 -3.99 -18.83
N TYR A 226 17.18 -3.15 -19.84
CA TYR A 226 18.14 -2.22 -20.46
C TYR A 226 17.99 -0.81 -19.90
N THR A 227 19.09 -0.15 -19.58
CA THR A 227 19.00 1.29 -19.26
C THR A 227 18.97 2.07 -20.56
N ARG A 228 17.85 2.73 -20.86
CA ARG A 228 17.81 3.78 -21.90
C ARG A 228 17.95 5.13 -21.23
N LEU A 229 19.09 5.78 -21.40
CA LEU A 229 19.28 7.17 -20.99
C LEU A 229 18.84 8.08 -22.14
N GLY A 230 17.52 8.31 -22.23
CA GLY A 230 16.90 9.11 -23.28
C GLY A 230 15.58 8.51 -23.78
N SER A 231 14.95 9.16 -24.74
CA SER A 231 13.70 8.69 -25.35
C SER A 231 13.97 7.99 -26.68
N SER A 232 13.04 7.13 -27.13
CA SER A 232 13.08 6.63 -28.52
C SER A 232 12.94 7.75 -29.55
N ALA A 233 12.30 8.87 -29.18
CA ALA A 233 12.16 10.03 -30.05
C ALA A 233 13.48 10.83 -30.20
N SER A 234 14.51 10.51 -29.42
CA SER A 234 15.84 11.08 -29.50
C SER A 234 16.89 10.06 -29.96
N ASP A 235 16.44 8.95 -30.56
CA ASP A 235 17.28 7.84 -31.04
C ASP A 235 18.28 7.31 -29.98
N ALA A 236 17.91 7.38 -28.70
CA ALA A 236 18.79 6.93 -27.63
C ALA A 236 18.91 5.39 -27.66
N PRO A 237 20.12 4.83 -27.82
CA PRO A 237 20.30 3.39 -27.95
C PRO A 237 20.01 2.65 -26.63
N LEU A 238 19.53 1.41 -26.75
CA LEU A 238 19.42 0.48 -25.62
C LEU A 238 20.80 -0.11 -25.37
N ILE A 239 21.47 0.30 -24.28
CA ILE A 239 22.83 -0.15 -24.01
C ILE A 239 22.83 -1.30 -23.00
N LYS A 240 23.62 -2.34 -23.30
CA LYS A 240 24.01 -3.39 -22.36
C LYS A 240 25.53 -3.53 -22.28
N MET A 241 25.98 -4.04 -21.13
CA MET A 241 27.35 -4.47 -20.92
C MET A 241 27.38 -5.97 -20.66
N LYS A 242 28.34 -6.68 -21.28
CA LYS A 242 28.56 -8.11 -21.09
C LYS A 242 30.02 -8.38 -20.75
N LYS A 243 30.25 -9.05 -19.62
CA LYS A 243 31.58 -9.57 -19.25
C LYS A 243 31.68 -11.03 -19.69
N ILE A 244 32.71 -11.35 -20.47
CA ILE A 244 33.08 -12.72 -20.84
C ILE A 244 34.54 -12.99 -20.47
N THR A 245 34.91 -14.26 -20.37
CA THR A 245 36.27 -14.70 -20.02
C THR A 245 36.75 -15.76 -21.00
N GLY A 246 38.07 -15.85 -21.18
CA GLY A 246 38.71 -16.90 -21.96
C GLY A 246 40.18 -17.07 -21.58
N THR A 247 40.95 -17.68 -22.48
CA THR A 247 42.40 -17.88 -22.32
C THR A 247 43.10 -17.55 -23.63
N THR A 248 44.20 -16.79 -23.59
CA THR A 248 45.03 -16.48 -24.78
C THR A 248 45.64 -17.74 -25.40
N ALA A 249 46.15 -17.64 -26.63
CA ALA A 249 46.74 -18.79 -27.30
C ALA A 249 48.02 -19.28 -26.61
N SER A 250 48.34 -20.56 -26.79
CA SER A 250 49.52 -21.20 -26.18
C SER A 250 50.84 -20.93 -26.92
N THR A 251 50.77 -20.28 -28.09
CA THR A 251 51.91 -20.05 -28.98
C THR A 251 51.89 -18.61 -29.48
N GLU A 252 53.05 -18.00 -29.63
CA GLU A 252 53.16 -16.66 -30.25
C GLU A 252 52.70 -16.71 -31.71
N GLY A 253 52.06 -15.65 -32.19
CA GLY A 253 51.50 -15.59 -33.54
C GLY A 253 50.17 -16.34 -33.73
N ALA A 254 49.72 -17.11 -32.72
CA ALA A 254 48.45 -17.80 -32.76
C ALA A 254 47.29 -16.93 -32.22
N SER A 255 46.07 -17.39 -32.43
CA SER A 255 44.86 -16.72 -31.95
C SER A 255 43.85 -17.68 -31.34
N VAL A 256 42.99 -17.16 -30.46
CA VAL A 256 41.85 -17.88 -29.86
C VAL A 256 40.54 -17.17 -30.18
N ASN A 257 39.48 -17.94 -30.44
CA ASN A 257 38.13 -17.41 -30.60
C ASN A 257 37.37 -17.52 -29.27
N ILE A 258 36.84 -16.40 -28.77
CA ILE A 258 36.04 -16.35 -27.54
C ILE A 258 34.61 -15.92 -27.92
N PRO A 259 33.62 -16.83 -27.85
CA PRO A 259 32.26 -16.53 -28.24
C PRO A 259 31.63 -15.44 -27.35
N HIS A 260 31.04 -14.39 -27.95
CA HIS A 260 30.38 -13.33 -27.19
C HIS A 260 28.84 -13.43 -27.18
N GLY A 261 28.23 -14.17 -28.11
CA GLY A 261 26.78 -14.41 -28.15
C GLY A 261 25.93 -13.15 -28.33
N ILE A 262 26.43 -12.17 -29.08
CA ILE A 262 25.70 -10.94 -29.48
C ILE A 262 25.40 -11.10 -30.97
N LEU A 263 24.13 -10.96 -31.35
CA LEU A 263 23.73 -11.14 -32.74
C LEU A 263 23.99 -9.86 -33.55
N GLY A 264 25.01 -9.91 -34.42
CA GLY A 264 25.39 -8.81 -35.32
C GLY A 264 26.51 -7.93 -34.78
N THR A 265 27.63 -7.86 -35.52
CA THR A 265 28.82 -7.04 -35.19
C THR A 265 28.53 -5.56 -35.01
N HIS A 266 27.63 -5.00 -35.82
CA HIS A 266 27.28 -3.58 -35.77
C HIS A 266 26.68 -3.14 -34.42
N LYS A 267 26.23 -4.09 -33.59
CA LYS A 267 25.73 -3.79 -32.25
C LYS A 267 26.85 -3.59 -31.23
N ILE A 268 28.08 -4.04 -31.50
CA ILE A 268 29.21 -3.87 -30.58
C ILE A 268 29.75 -2.46 -30.70
N LEU A 269 29.58 -1.67 -29.64
CA LEU A 269 30.03 -0.28 -29.59
C LEU A 269 31.48 -0.18 -29.08
N ALA A 270 31.82 -1.00 -28.08
CA ALA A 270 33.16 -1.01 -27.49
C ALA A 270 33.52 -2.39 -26.93
N VAL A 271 34.80 -2.74 -27.05
CA VAL A 271 35.41 -3.93 -26.44
C VAL A 271 36.65 -3.52 -25.68
N ASP A 272 36.61 -3.69 -24.36
CA ASP A 272 37.76 -3.53 -23.46
C ASP A 272 38.27 -4.91 -23.04
N ILE A 273 39.58 -5.14 -23.17
CA ILE A 273 40.19 -6.47 -23.03
C ILE A 273 41.48 -6.39 -22.23
N HIS A 274 41.59 -7.28 -21.25
CA HIS A 274 42.71 -7.36 -20.32
C HIS A 274 43.17 -8.80 -20.15
N VAL A 275 44.47 -9.06 -20.36
CA VAL A 275 45.10 -10.36 -20.11
C VAL A 275 45.74 -10.34 -18.73
N ASN A 276 45.38 -11.32 -17.89
CA ASN A 276 45.93 -11.47 -16.56
C ASN A 276 47.23 -12.28 -16.62
N TYR A 277 48.38 -11.60 -16.58
CA TYR A 277 49.68 -12.27 -16.73
C TYR A 277 50.28 -12.73 -15.40
N SER A 278 49.75 -12.26 -14.26
CA SER A 278 50.15 -12.67 -12.91
C SER A 278 48.93 -12.82 -11.99
N THR A 279 49.08 -12.78 -10.67
CA THR A 279 47.94 -12.82 -9.74
C THR A 279 47.28 -11.45 -9.55
N THR A 280 48.01 -10.36 -9.77
CA THR A 280 47.59 -8.98 -9.44
C THR A 280 47.79 -7.98 -10.58
N ALA A 281 48.25 -8.42 -11.75
CA ALA A 281 48.61 -7.51 -12.83
C ALA A 281 48.02 -7.95 -14.17
N TYR A 282 47.50 -6.95 -14.87
CA TYR A 282 46.81 -7.07 -16.15
C TYR A 282 47.54 -6.25 -17.21
N VAL A 283 47.46 -6.70 -18.45
CA VAL A 283 47.90 -5.92 -19.60
C VAL A 283 46.76 -5.74 -20.57
N SER A 284 46.57 -4.50 -21.03
CA SER A 284 45.57 -4.13 -22.04
C SER A 284 46.13 -4.34 -23.45
N LYS A 285 45.25 -4.27 -24.46
CA LYS A 285 45.63 -4.44 -25.86
C LYS A 285 46.77 -3.49 -26.26
N SER A 286 47.60 -3.91 -27.21
CA SER A 286 48.66 -3.08 -27.82
C SER A 286 49.68 -2.52 -26.80
N HIS A 287 49.98 -3.26 -25.73
CA HIS A 287 51.03 -2.86 -24.79
C HIS A 287 52.43 -3.02 -25.41
N LEU A 288 53.14 -1.90 -25.56
CA LEU A 288 54.48 -1.85 -26.18
C LEU A 288 55.60 -1.49 -25.20
N TYR A 289 55.27 -1.12 -23.96
CA TYR A 289 56.28 -0.66 -22.99
C TYR A 289 57.15 -1.81 -22.47
N HIS A 290 56.57 -3.00 -22.28
CA HIS A 290 57.29 -4.21 -21.90
C HIS A 290 57.26 -5.26 -23.01
N ASN A 291 58.43 -5.84 -23.29
CA ASN A 291 58.56 -6.96 -24.21
C ASN A 291 57.77 -8.17 -23.69
N ASN A 292 57.27 -8.97 -24.61
CA ASN A 292 56.54 -10.22 -24.43
C ASN A 292 55.09 -10.10 -23.91
N TYR A 293 54.48 -8.91 -23.94
CA TYR A 293 53.11 -8.67 -23.45
C TYR A 293 52.14 -8.16 -24.52
N GLN A 294 52.54 -8.16 -25.80
CA GLN A 294 51.75 -7.57 -26.87
C GLN A 294 50.70 -8.55 -27.40
N PHE A 295 49.45 -8.12 -27.41
CA PHE A 295 48.36 -8.83 -28.09
C PHE A 295 47.46 -7.81 -28.80
N ASP A 296 46.68 -8.32 -29.74
CA ASP A 296 45.64 -7.56 -30.43
C ASP A 296 44.32 -8.34 -30.44
N TYR A 297 43.24 -7.72 -30.89
CA TYR A 297 41.98 -8.41 -31.12
C TYR A 297 41.23 -7.86 -32.33
N ILE A 298 40.40 -8.73 -32.91
CA ILE A 298 39.30 -8.33 -33.78
C ILE A 298 38.01 -8.94 -33.25
N HIS A 299 36.87 -8.45 -33.71
CA HIS A 299 35.59 -9.08 -33.43
C HIS A 299 34.83 -9.34 -34.72
N ASP A 300 34.07 -10.42 -34.74
CA ASP A 300 33.17 -10.80 -35.83
C ASP A 300 31.76 -11.05 -35.27
N ASN A 301 30.86 -11.65 -36.07
CA ASN A 301 29.46 -11.83 -35.68
C ASN A 301 29.25 -12.82 -34.53
N SER A 302 30.30 -13.52 -34.11
CA SER A 302 30.18 -14.60 -33.12
C SER A 302 31.28 -14.57 -32.06
N ASN A 303 32.46 -14.05 -32.38
CA ASN A 303 33.64 -14.17 -31.55
C ASN A 303 34.41 -12.86 -31.38
N ILE A 304 35.00 -12.69 -30.20
CA ILE A 304 36.19 -11.86 -30.03
C ILE A 304 37.38 -12.76 -30.29
N ARG A 305 38.19 -12.46 -31.31
CA ARG A 305 39.40 -13.20 -31.61
C ARG A 305 40.60 -12.46 -31.05
N VAL A 306 41.32 -13.10 -30.13
CA VAL A 306 42.48 -12.54 -29.44
C VAL A 306 43.74 -13.12 -30.09
N TYR A 307 44.64 -12.25 -30.53
CA TYR A 307 45.88 -12.59 -31.23
C TYR A 307 47.10 -12.35 -30.34
N ASN A 308 47.90 -13.38 -30.14
CA ASN A 308 49.23 -13.24 -29.58
C ASN A 308 50.17 -12.75 -30.70
N VAL A 309 50.86 -11.63 -30.51
CA VAL A 309 51.85 -11.12 -31.49
C VAL A 309 53.08 -12.02 -31.53
N ALA A 310 53.47 -12.43 -32.75
CA ALA A 310 54.65 -13.25 -32.98
C ALA A 310 55.93 -12.56 -32.44
N GLY A 311 56.71 -13.26 -31.62
CA GLY A 311 57.96 -12.75 -31.04
C GLY A 311 57.78 -11.69 -29.95
N ASN A 312 56.55 -11.39 -29.50
CA ASN A 312 56.31 -10.39 -28.46
C ASN A 312 55.14 -10.73 -27.52
N SER A 313 54.88 -12.02 -27.27
CA SER A 313 53.77 -12.50 -26.42
C SER A 313 54.14 -13.55 -25.37
N ALA A 314 55.41 -13.92 -25.24
CA ALA A 314 55.83 -15.04 -24.39
C ALA A 314 55.29 -15.01 -22.94
N ASN A 315 55.09 -13.82 -22.35
CA ASN A 315 54.59 -13.67 -20.96
C ASN A 315 53.07 -13.80 -20.83
N ILE A 316 52.35 -13.79 -21.95
CA ILE A 316 50.89 -13.84 -22.02
C ILE A 316 50.38 -15.05 -22.78
N LEU A 317 51.18 -16.10 -22.96
CA LEU A 317 50.74 -17.38 -23.52
C LEU A 317 49.91 -18.16 -22.49
N SER A 318 48.78 -18.72 -22.93
CA SER A 318 47.86 -19.51 -22.09
C SER A 318 47.42 -18.79 -20.81
N LYS A 319 47.22 -17.47 -20.86
CA LYS A 319 46.82 -16.64 -19.72
C LYS A 319 45.33 -16.32 -19.75
N PRO A 320 44.66 -16.22 -18.58
CA PRO A 320 43.26 -15.80 -18.53
C PRO A 320 43.07 -14.41 -19.13
N VAL A 321 41.98 -14.23 -19.89
CA VAL A 321 41.59 -12.93 -20.44
C VAL A 321 40.17 -12.58 -19.99
N THR A 322 39.96 -11.32 -19.63
CA THR A 322 38.65 -10.75 -19.31
C THR A 322 38.29 -9.73 -20.37
N ILE A 323 37.06 -9.80 -20.88
CA ILE A 323 36.55 -8.94 -21.93
C ILE A 323 35.25 -8.31 -21.46
N LEU A 324 35.18 -6.98 -21.48
CA LEU A 324 33.96 -6.22 -21.27
C LEU A 324 33.48 -5.67 -22.61
N ILE A 325 32.27 -6.02 -23.00
CA ILE A 325 31.64 -5.61 -24.26
C ILE A 325 30.51 -4.66 -23.93
N THR A 326 30.53 -3.46 -24.51
CA THR A 326 29.39 -2.53 -24.53
C THR A 326 28.69 -2.64 -25.87
N TYR A 327 27.38 -2.91 -25.87
CA TYR A 327 26.64 -3.19 -27.09
C TYR A 327 25.20 -2.67 -27.07
N GLU A 328 24.63 -2.44 -28.26
CA GLU A 328 23.22 -2.11 -28.46
C GLU A 328 22.36 -3.37 -28.44
N GLU A 329 21.18 -3.32 -27.84
CA GLU A 329 20.19 -4.41 -27.96
C GLU A 329 19.09 -4.12 -28.96
#